data_AF-A0A7V9BZJ8-F1
#
_entry.id   AF-A0A7V9BZJ8-F1
#
_cell.length_a   1.000
_cell.length_b   1.000
_cell.length_c   1.000
_cell.angle_alpha   90.00
_cell.angle_beta   90.00
_cell.angle_gamma   90.00
#
_symmetry.space_group_name_H-M   'P 1'
#
loop_
_entity.id
_entity.type
_entity.pdbx_description
1 polymer ?
#
loop_
_entity_poly.entity_id
_entity_poly.type
_entity_poly.pdbx_seq_one_letter_code
_entity_poly.pdbx_strand_id
1 'polypeptide(L)'
;MLAGVAACQPAKTPTPRPSVAIFPSDVLTVPDVNQATGKRVNMPMPDCTAFPSDCNELALINQLDGFDLDPNITLLFDGPIDVNRVTDANLSCSRPRAAPPSGSTGSSGTRRRMSSTGTRSGS
;
A
#
# COMPACT_ATOMS: atom_id res chain seq x y z
N MET A 1 37.43 -33.47 -32.24
CA MET A 1 37.29 -32.56 -31.08
C MET A 1 35.79 -32.38 -30.83
N LEU A 2 35.31 -32.69 -29.63
CA LEU A 2 33.89 -32.77 -29.28
C LEU A 2 33.27 -31.38 -29.10
N ALA A 3 32.10 -31.15 -29.70
CA ALA A 3 31.30 -29.94 -29.50
C ALA A 3 30.63 -29.96 -28.12
N GLY A 4 30.80 -28.90 -27.34
CA GLY A 4 30.14 -28.71 -26.04
C GLY A 4 28.67 -28.35 -26.23
N VAL A 5 27.78 -29.14 -25.64
CA VAL A 5 26.34 -28.87 -25.64
C VAL A 5 26.05 -27.87 -24.52
N ALA A 6 25.64 -26.65 -24.87
CA ALA A 6 25.15 -25.69 -23.88
C ALA A 6 23.70 -26.08 -23.51
N ALA A 7 23.52 -26.55 -22.28
CA ALA A 7 22.19 -26.85 -21.76
C ALA A 7 21.40 -25.54 -21.52
N CYS A 8 20.14 -25.52 -21.94
CA CYS A 8 19.20 -24.45 -21.63
C CYS A 8 18.96 -24.45 -20.11
N GLN A 9 19.40 -23.42 -19.40
CA GLN A 9 19.11 -23.31 -17.97
C GLN A 9 17.64 -22.88 -17.79
N PRO A 10 16.87 -23.52 -16.88
CA PRO A 10 15.52 -23.09 -16.58
C PRO A 10 15.54 -21.65 -16.06
N ALA A 11 14.57 -20.83 -16.49
CA ALA A 11 14.42 -19.48 -16.02
C ALA A 11 14.38 -19.48 -14.48
N LYS A 12 15.29 -18.71 -13.86
CA LYS A 12 15.34 -18.49 -12.42
C LYS A 12 13.93 -18.07 -11.96
N THR A 13 13.28 -18.92 -11.17
CA THR A 13 11.98 -18.61 -10.57
C THR A 13 12.10 -17.25 -9.87
N PRO A 14 11.20 -16.29 -10.13
CA PRO A 14 11.22 -15.03 -9.41
C PRO A 14 11.12 -15.33 -7.92
N THR A 15 12.17 -15.00 -7.17
CA THR A 15 12.12 -15.01 -5.71
C THR A 15 10.97 -14.07 -5.32
N PRO A 16 10.01 -14.48 -4.48
CA PRO A 16 9.02 -13.57 -3.93
C PRO A 16 9.78 -12.38 -3.35
N ARG A 17 9.59 -11.19 -3.93
CA ARG A 17 10.16 -9.97 -3.37
C ARG A 17 9.54 -9.82 -1.98
N PRO A 18 10.32 -9.55 -0.93
CA PRO A 18 9.72 -9.16 0.33
C PRO A 18 8.77 -8.02 0.02
N SER A 19 7.52 -8.12 0.49
CA SER A 19 6.58 -7.03 0.42
C SER A 19 7.12 -5.90 1.29
N VAL A 20 7.90 -5.01 0.68
CA VAL A 20 8.31 -3.75 1.32
C VAL A 20 7.02 -2.96 1.49
N ALA A 21 6.51 -2.92 2.71
CA ALA A 21 5.44 -2.01 3.07
C ALA A 21 6.06 -0.62 3.23
N ILE A 22 5.71 0.29 2.33
CA ILE A 22 6.07 1.71 2.47
C ILE A 22 5.24 2.24 3.64
N PHE A 23 5.90 2.81 4.64
CA PHE A 23 5.19 3.52 5.72
C PHE A 23 4.57 4.80 5.15
N PRO A 24 3.33 5.15 5.53
CA PRO A 24 2.47 4.44 6.48
C PRO A 24 1.68 3.27 5.86
N SER A 25 1.44 2.24 6.70
CA SER A 25 0.58 1.10 6.37
C SER A 25 -0.54 0.95 7.40
N ASP A 26 -1.64 0.33 6.99
CA ASP A 26 -2.83 0.16 7.86
C ASP A 26 -2.72 -0.99 8.87
N VAL A 27 -1.58 -1.69 8.93
CA VAL A 27 -1.41 -2.91 9.75
C VAL A 27 -1.62 -2.64 11.24
N LEU A 28 -1.33 -1.42 11.70
CA LEU A 28 -1.50 -0.98 13.08
C LEU A 28 -2.72 -0.06 13.24
N THR A 29 -3.77 -0.31 12.46
CA THR A 29 -5.05 0.40 12.58
C THR A 29 -6.20 -0.59 12.72
N VAL A 30 -7.31 -0.12 13.29
CA VAL A 30 -8.59 -0.84 13.32
C VAL A 30 -9.69 0.02 12.69
N PRO A 31 -10.74 -0.57 12.10
CA PRO A 31 -11.89 0.21 11.62
C PRO A 31 -12.55 1.00 12.76
N ASP A 32 -12.86 2.27 12.53
CA ASP A 32 -13.60 3.14 13.45
C ASP A 32 -14.42 4.16 12.66
N VAL A 33 -15.75 4.04 12.74
CA VAL A 33 -16.69 4.90 11.99
C VAL A 33 -16.78 6.33 12.52
N ASN A 34 -16.23 6.60 13.71
CA ASN A 34 -16.22 7.93 14.29
C ASN A 34 -15.04 8.78 13.81
N GLN A 35 -14.12 8.17 13.05
CA GLN A 35 -12.92 8.79 12.49
C GLN A 35 -13.16 9.12 11.00
N ALA A 36 -12.58 10.21 10.49
CA ALA A 36 -12.85 10.66 9.11
C ALA A 36 -12.29 9.71 8.05
N THR A 37 -11.20 9.00 8.35
CA THR A 37 -10.67 7.93 7.48
C THR A 37 -11.39 6.60 7.62
N GLY A 38 -12.29 6.48 8.60
CA GLY A 38 -12.91 5.21 8.97
C GLY A 38 -11.95 4.27 9.72
N LYS A 39 -10.81 4.76 10.21
CA LYS A 39 -9.78 3.99 10.91
C LYS A 39 -9.27 4.72 12.14
N ARG A 40 -8.80 3.95 13.11
CA ARG A 40 -8.11 4.44 14.30
C ARG A 40 -6.79 3.71 14.47
N VAL A 41 -5.75 4.42 14.89
CA VAL A 41 -4.47 3.78 15.25
C VAL A 41 -4.70 2.78 16.40
N ASN A 42 -4.00 1.64 16.32
CA ASN A 42 -4.08 0.54 17.27
C ASN A 42 -2.71 -0.12 17.44
N MET A 43 -1.79 0.60 18.08
CA MET A 43 -0.49 0.09 18.50
C MET A 43 -0.64 -0.84 19.72
N PRO A 44 0.13 -1.95 19.78
CA PRO A 44 0.17 -2.82 20.95
C PRO A 44 0.60 -2.08 22.21
N MET A 45 -0.14 -2.27 23.30
CA MET A 45 0.22 -1.69 24.60
C MET A 45 1.31 -2.53 25.29
N PRO A 46 2.34 -1.91 25.89
CA PRO A 46 3.34 -2.60 26.69
C PRO A 46 2.78 -2.96 28.08
N ASP A 47 3.61 -3.53 28.95
CA ASP A 47 3.27 -3.67 30.37
C ASP A 47 3.20 -2.29 31.02
N CYS A 48 1.98 -1.80 31.25
CA CYS A 48 1.74 -0.47 31.80
C CYS A 48 2.14 -0.31 33.27
N THR A 49 2.42 -1.41 33.99
CA THR A 49 2.95 -1.33 35.35
C THR A 49 4.45 -1.04 35.35
N ALA A 50 5.17 -1.59 34.37
CA ALA A 50 6.59 -1.37 34.16
C ALA A 50 6.87 -0.08 33.36
N PHE A 51 6.01 0.27 32.40
CA PHE A 51 6.18 1.38 31.46
C PHE A 51 4.95 2.32 31.43
N PRO A 52 4.64 3.01 32.55
CA PRO A 52 3.44 3.84 32.64
C PRO A 52 3.47 5.03 31.65
N SER A 53 4.65 5.60 31.37
CA SER A 53 4.79 6.70 30.41
C SER A 53 4.46 6.26 28.98
N ASP A 54 5.04 5.15 28.52
CA ASP A 54 4.79 4.60 27.19
C ASP A 54 3.33 4.24 27.00
N CYS A 55 2.67 3.71 28.04
CA CYS A 55 1.24 3.45 27.98
C CYS A 55 0.40 4.73 27.85
N ASN A 56 0.75 5.81 28.57
CA ASN A 56 0.03 7.07 28.44
C ASN A 56 0.20 7.67 27.04
N GLU A 57 1.41 7.59 26.48
CA GLU A 57 1.68 8.05 25.11
C GLU A 57 0.92 7.23 24.07
N LEU A 58 0.99 5.89 24.15
CA LEU A 58 0.28 5.01 23.23
C LEU A 58 -1.24 5.13 23.36
N ALA A 59 -1.77 5.43 24.55
CA ALA A 59 -3.19 5.69 24.74
C ALA A 59 -3.67 6.96 24.00
N LEU A 60 -2.81 7.97 23.88
CA LEU A 60 -3.09 9.16 23.06
C LEU A 60 -2.93 8.86 21.58
N ILE A 61 -1.85 8.18 21.18
CA ILE A 61 -1.60 7.78 19.79
C ILE A 61 -2.75 6.93 19.25
N ASN A 62 -3.29 6.00 20.05
CA ASN A 62 -4.41 5.14 19.69
C ASN A 62 -5.77 5.85 19.58
N GLN A 63 -5.81 7.18 19.69
CA GLN A 63 -6.99 8.01 19.41
C GLN A 63 -6.93 8.69 18.03
N LEU A 64 -5.80 8.59 17.34
CA LEU A 64 -5.59 9.24 16.05
C LEU A 64 -6.37 8.56 14.91
N ASP A 65 -6.80 9.38 13.95
CA ASP A 65 -7.56 9.01 12.75
C ASP A 65 -6.66 8.35 11.68
N GLY A 66 -6.18 7.14 12.00
CA GLY A 66 -5.23 6.42 11.17
C GLY A 66 -3.83 7.05 11.16
N PHE A 67 -2.96 6.53 10.28
CA PHE A 67 -1.63 7.10 10.04
C PHE A 67 -1.67 8.03 8.84
N ASP A 68 -1.04 9.21 8.98
CA ASP A 68 -0.84 10.26 7.98
C ASP A 68 -1.97 10.45 6.95
N LEU A 69 -2.75 11.51 7.12
CA LEU A 69 -3.81 11.87 6.18
C LEU A 69 -3.26 12.33 4.81
N ASP A 70 -1.97 12.67 4.72
CA ASP A 70 -1.30 13.16 3.51
C ASP A 70 0.08 12.50 3.30
N PRO A 71 0.14 11.19 3.00
CA PRO A 71 1.39 10.46 2.95
C PRO A 71 2.28 10.95 1.80
N ASN A 72 3.46 11.46 2.14
CA ASN A 72 4.50 11.79 1.16
C ASN A 72 5.39 10.56 0.87
N ILE A 73 5.52 10.20 -0.41
CA ILE A 73 6.38 9.09 -0.85
C ILE A 73 7.58 9.66 -1.60
N THR A 74 8.78 9.45 -1.06
CA THR A 74 10.05 9.80 -1.73
C THR A 74 10.75 8.53 -2.23
N LEU A 75 11.13 8.52 -3.51
CA LEU A 75 11.90 7.44 -4.13
C LEU A 75 13.30 7.95 -4.47
N LEU A 76 14.32 7.30 -3.90
CA LEU A 76 15.71 7.58 -4.23
C LEU A 76 16.21 6.56 -5.26
N PHE A 77 16.75 7.05 -6.36
CA PHE A 77 17.41 6.23 -7.38
C PHE A 77 18.92 6.30 -7.18
N ASP A 78 19.59 5.16 -7.25
CA ASP A 78 21.04 5.03 -7.15
C ASP A 78 21.76 5.36 -8.47
N GLY A 79 21.01 5.70 -9.52
CA GLY A 79 21.51 6.13 -10.81
C GLY A 79 20.47 6.87 -11.65
N PRO A 80 20.85 7.35 -12.84
CA PRO A 80 19.95 8.06 -13.74
C PRO A 80 18.75 7.20 -14.18
N ILE A 81 17.58 7.81 -14.22
CA ILE A 81 16.37 7.23 -14.80
C ILE A 81 16.01 7.93 -16.11
N ASP A 82 15.50 7.18 -17.08
CA ASP A 82 14.85 7.75 -18.27
C ASP A 82 13.34 7.90 -18.01
N VAL A 83 12.94 9.10 -17.63
CA VAL A 83 11.54 9.42 -17.30
C VAL A 83 10.59 9.23 -18.48
N ASN A 84 11.07 9.21 -19.72
CA ASN A 84 10.23 9.00 -20.90
C ASN A 84 9.74 7.55 -21.04
N ARG A 85 10.35 6.62 -20.29
CA ARG A 85 9.93 5.21 -20.25
C ARG A 85 8.98 4.91 -19.10
N VAL A 86 8.72 5.88 -18.22
CA VAL A 86 7.81 5.70 -17.09
C VAL A 86 6.37 5.77 -17.60
N THR A 87 5.60 4.73 -17.30
CA THR A 87 4.18 4.61 -17.67
C THR A 87 3.41 3.99 -16.53
N ASP A 88 2.10 4.16 -16.49
CA ASP A 88 1.23 3.53 -15.48
C ASP A 88 1.33 2.00 -15.47
N ALA A 89 1.83 1.39 -16.56
CA ALA A 89 2.05 -0.05 -16.66
C ALA A 89 3.31 -0.53 -15.91
N ASN A 90 4.27 0.36 -15.66
CA ASN A 90 5.53 0.01 -15.01
C ASN A 90 5.78 0.75 -13.68
N LEU A 91 5.02 1.80 -13.38
CA LEU A 91 4.99 2.45 -12.07
C LEU A 91 3.55 2.84 -11.73
N SER A 92 2.99 2.24 -10.68
CA SER A 92 1.64 2.53 -10.20
C SER A 92 1.60 2.52 -8.68
N CYS A 93 0.91 3.49 -8.07
CA CYS A 93 0.57 3.48 -6.65
C CYS A 93 -0.90 3.10 -6.49
N SER A 94 -1.20 2.01 -5.80
CA SER A 94 -2.55 1.57 -5.51
C SER A 94 -2.78 1.57 -4.00
N ARG A 95 -3.92 2.10 -3.55
CA ARG A 95 -4.39 1.87 -2.19
C ARG A 95 -4.79 0.40 -2.05
N PRO A 96 -4.31 -0.33 -1.01
CA PRO A 96 -4.87 -1.63 -0.68
C PRO A 96 -6.38 -1.47 -0.45
N ARG A 97 -7.18 -2.32 -1.08
CA ARG A 97 -8.62 -2.32 -0.81
C ARG A 97 -8.82 -2.73 0.64
N ALA A 98 -9.50 -1.90 1.42
CA ALA A 98 -9.90 -2.28 2.78
C ALA A 98 -10.65 -3.62 2.71
N ALA A 99 -10.25 -4.56 3.59
CA ALA A 99 -10.99 -5.80 3.73
C ALA A 99 -12.42 -5.44 4.14
N PRO A 100 -13.45 -5.96 3.44
CA PRO A 100 -14.82 -5.76 3.89
C PRO A 100 -14.97 -6.31 5.31
N PRO A 101 -15.79 -5.69 6.17
CA PRO A 101 -16.11 -6.27 7.47
C PRO A 101 -16.64 -7.69 7.25
N SER A 102 -16.19 -8.63 8.09
CA SER A 102 -16.59 -10.04 8.07
C SER A 102 -18.10 -10.13 8.27
N GLY A 103 -18.87 -10.07 7.19
CA GLY A 103 -20.33 -9.98 7.24
C GLY A 103 -21.01 -9.45 5.99
N SER A 104 -20.29 -8.82 5.04
CA SER A 104 -20.90 -8.42 3.77
C SER A 104 -20.76 -9.51 2.70
N THR A 105 -21.80 -10.32 2.53
CA THR A 105 -21.96 -11.18 1.36
C THR A 105 -22.09 -10.29 0.12
N GLY A 106 -21.12 -10.38 -0.79
CA GLY A 106 -20.97 -9.48 -1.93
C GLY A 106 -22.04 -9.68 -3.00
N SER A 107 -22.60 -8.57 -3.50
CA SER A 107 -23.18 -8.52 -4.84
C SER A 107 -22.11 -8.06 -5.82
N SER A 108 -21.66 -8.99 -6.67
CA SER A 108 -20.70 -8.77 -7.75
C SER A 108 -21.34 -7.92 -8.84
N GLY A 109 -21.22 -6.58 -8.73
CA GLY A 109 -21.69 -5.64 -9.74
C GLY A 109 -20.56 -5.25 -10.69
N THR A 110 -20.64 -5.71 -11.94
CA THR A 110 -19.68 -5.41 -13.02
C THR A 110 -19.56 -3.89 -13.23
N ARG A 111 -18.47 -3.27 -12.77
CA ARG A 111 -18.23 -1.83 -12.93
C ARG A 111 -17.87 -1.54 -14.39
N ARG A 112 -18.83 -1.00 -15.14
CA ARG A 112 -18.65 -0.54 -16.52
C ARG A 112 -17.67 0.63 -16.53
N ARG A 113 -16.56 0.50 -17.26
CA ARG A 113 -15.51 1.53 -17.45
C ARG A 113 -16.13 2.71 -18.21
N MET A 114 -16.43 3.82 -17.53
CA MET A 114 -16.84 5.06 -18.21
C MET A 114 -15.61 5.72 -18.82
N SER A 115 -15.58 5.78 -20.15
CA SER A 115 -14.57 6.51 -20.92
C SER A 115 -15.10 7.93 -21.16
N SER A 116 -14.54 8.93 -20.48
CA SER A 116 -14.87 10.34 -20.72
C SER A 116 -13.91 10.91 -21.76
N THR A 117 -14.30 10.88 -23.03
CA THR A 117 -13.66 11.65 -24.10
C THR A 117 -14.14 13.10 -23.97
N GLY A 118 -13.33 13.97 -23.38
CA GLY A 118 -13.59 15.41 -23.31
C GLY A 118 -13.15 16.10 -24.59
N THR A 119 -14.09 16.51 -25.44
CA THR A 119 -13.84 17.41 -26.58
C THR A 119 -13.67 18.84 -26.07
N ARG A 120 -12.49 19.43 -26.30
CA ARG A 120 -12.18 20.84 -26.05
C ARG A 120 -12.75 21.68 -27.20
N SER A 121 -13.83 22.43 -26.94
CA SER A 121 -14.33 23.46 -27.87
C SER A 121 -13.72 24.80 -27.49
N GLY A 122 -12.92 25.37 -28.39
CA GLY A 122 -12.46 26.75 -28.30
C GLY A 122 -13.48 27.71 -28.89
N SER A 123 -13.51 28.92 -28.34
CA SER A 123 -13.91 30.17 -29.00
C SER A 123 -13.22 31.30 -28.27
#